data_AF-A0A367M0D1-F1
#
_entry.id   AF-A0A367M0D1-F1
#
_cell.length_a   1.000
_cell.length_b   1.000
_cell.length_c   1.000
_cell.angle_alpha   90.00
_cell.angle_beta   90.00
_cell.angle_gamma   90.00
#
_symmetry.space_group_name_H-M   'P 1'
#
loop_
_entity.id
_entity.type
_entity.pdbx_description
1 polymer ?
#
loop_
_entity_poly.entity_id
_entity_poly.type
_entity_poly.pdbx_seq_one_letter_code
_entity_poly.pdbx_strand_id
1 'polypeptide(L)' 'MSELRILRAVDYPRMPWKNGAGSTEEIARDGGDGLDGFGWRLSIADVGESG' A
#
# COMPACT_ATOMS: atom_id res chain seq x y z
N MET A 1 -12.27 -20.53 11.63
CA MET A 1 -11.79 -21.07 10.33
C MET A 1 -10.82 -20.05 9.76
N SER A 2 -9.65 -20.47 9.29
CA SER A 2 -8.72 -19.54 8.63
C SER A 2 -9.21 -19.28 7.20
N GLU A 3 -9.33 -18.00 6.84
CA GLU A 3 -9.66 -17.58 5.48
C GLU A 3 -8.37 -17.34 4.70
N LEU A 4 -8.26 -17.94 3.51
CA LEU A 4 -7.18 -17.70 2.57
C LEU A 4 -7.66 -16.71 1.52
N ARG A 5 -6.90 -15.61 1.36
CA ARG A 5 -7.16 -14.61 0.32
C ARG A 5 -5.93 -14.45 -0.56
N ILE A 6 -6.12 -14.55 -1.87
CA ILE A 6 -5.08 -14.23 -2.86
C ILE A 6 -5.31 -12.82 -3.34
N LEU A 7 -4.29 -11.98 -3.23
CA LEU A 7 -4.26 -10.61 -3.75
C LEU A 7 -3.34 -10.60 -4.98
N ARG A 8 -3.82 -10.08 -6.11
CA ARG A 8 -3.08 -10.10 -7.37
C ARG A 8 -2.47 -8.73 -7.61
N ALA A 9 -1.21 -8.72 -8.05
CA ALA A 9 -0.46 -7.48 -8.28
C ALA A 9 -1.14 -6.53 -9.26
N VAL A 10 -1.82 -7.07 -10.27
CA VAL A 10 -2.53 -6.27 -11.28
C VAL A 10 -3.69 -5.44 -10.71
N ASP A 11 -4.17 -5.77 -9.50
CA ASP A 11 -5.31 -5.11 -8.86
C ASP A 11 -4.87 -4.08 -7.80
N TYR A 12 -3.57 -3.90 -7.55
CA TYR A 12 -3.10 -2.99 -6.52
C TYR A 12 -3.30 -1.52 -6.94
N PRO A 13 -3.98 -0.69 -6.12
CA PRO A 13 -4.08 0.72 -6.41
C PRO A 13 -2.71 1.37 -6.21
N ARG A 14 -2.27 2.09 -7.24
CA ARG A 14 -1.00 2.83 -7.22
C ARG A 14 -1.26 4.31 -6.96
N MET A 15 -0.60 4.86 -5.96
CA MET A 15 -0.71 6.26 -5.56
C MET A 15 0.65 6.95 -5.63
N PRO A 16 0.80 8.03 -6.43
CA PRO A 16 1.99 8.87 -6.40
C PRO A 16 2.21 9.52 -5.04
N TRP A 17 3.47 9.67 -4.63
CA TRP A 17 3.80 10.38 -3.41
C TRP A 17 3.58 11.88 -3.56
N LYS A 18 3.27 12.55 -2.45
CA LYS A 18 3.06 14.01 -2.42
C LYS A 18 4.29 14.81 -2.88
N ASN A 19 5.49 14.28 -2.66
CA ASN A 19 6.75 14.92 -3.08
C ASN A 19 7.13 14.62 -4.54
N GLY A 20 6.38 13.78 -5.27
CA GLY A 20 6.66 13.39 -6.65
C GLY A 20 7.83 12.42 -6.84
N ALA A 21 8.56 12.05 -5.78
CA ALA A 21 9.80 11.26 -5.85
C ALA A 21 9.59 9.74 -5.97
N GLY A 22 8.35 9.29 -6.17
CA GLY A 22 8.00 7.88 -6.18
C GLY A 22 6.50 7.63 -6.07
N SER A 23 6.17 6.37 -5.81
CA SER A 23 4.78 5.93 -5.66
C SER A 23 4.67 4.69 -4.78
N THR A 24 3.46 4.41 -4.31
CA THR A 24 3.16 3.22 -3.52
C THR A 24 2.01 2.43 -4.14
N GLU A 25 2.15 1.10 -4.16
CA GLU A 25 1.07 0.15 -4.46
C GLU A 25 0.57 -0.49 -3.16
N GLU A 26 -0.73 -0.40 -2.89
CA GLU A 26 -1.33 -1.00 -1.69
C GLU A 26 -1.57 -2.50 -1.86
N ILE A 27 -1.10 -3.30 -0.90
CA ILE A 27 -1.42 -4.75 -0.85
C ILE A 27 -2.56 -4.97 0.13
N ALA A 28 -2.35 -4.66 1.42
CA ALA A 28 -3.31 -4.93 2.48
C ALA A 28 -3.07 -4.04 3.70
N ARG A 29 -4.12 -3.85 4.50
CA ARG A 29 -4.08 -3.21 5.82
C ARG A 29 -5.17 -3.80 6.70
N ASP A 30 -5.14 -3.49 7.98
CA ASP A 30 -6.29 -3.76 8.86
C ASP A 30 -7.48 -2.84 8.56
N GLY A 31 -8.55 -2.98 9.37
CA GLY A 31 -9.77 -2.19 9.23
C GLY A 31 -9.67 -0.75 9.72
N GLY A 32 -8.47 -0.25 10.00
CA GLY A 32 -8.26 1.13 10.42
C GLY A 32 -8.56 2.14 9.31
N ASP A 33 -9.21 3.24 9.68
CA ASP A 33 -9.63 4.26 8.72
C ASP A 33 -8.56 5.34 8.49
N GLY A 34 -8.44 5.80 7.24
CA GLY A 34 -7.51 6.87 6.86
C GLY A 34 -6.03 6.46 6.87
N LEU A 35 -5.14 7.46 6.91
CA LEU A 35 -3.68 7.27 6.93
C LEU A 35 -3.14 7.08 8.35
N ASP A 36 -3.86 7.53 9.37
CA ASP A 36 -3.42 7.48 10.76
C ASP A 36 -4.13 6.39 11.57
N GLY A 37 -5.17 5.76 11.01
CA GLY A 37 -6.01 4.83 11.75
C GLY A 37 -5.65 3.36 11.60
N PHE A 38 -4.72 2.97 10.73
CA PHE A 38 -4.32 1.57 10.55
C PHE A 38 -3.28 1.14 11.61
N GLY A 39 -3.46 -0.05 12.17
CA GLY A 39 -2.49 -0.69 13.07
C GLY A 39 -1.36 -1.40 12.31
N TRP A 40 -1.64 -1.89 11.10
CA TRP A 40 -0.62 -2.41 10.18
C TRP A 40 -1.01 -2.18 8.71
N ARG A 41 0.02 -2.07 7.87
CA ARG A 41 -0.11 -1.91 6.41
C ARG A 41 1.05 -2.59 5.70
N LEU A 42 0.75 -3.27 4.61
CA LEU A 42 1.70 -3.90 3.70
C LEU A 42 1.53 -3.28 2.31
N SER A 43 2.64 -2.85 1.73
CA SER A 43 2.66 -2.15 0.44
C SER A 43 4.00 -2.34 -0.28
N ILE A 44 4.05 -1.96 -1.56
CA ILE A 44 5.27 -1.91 -2.37
C ILE A 44 5.59 -0.44 -2.66
N ALA A 45 6.83 -0.05 -2.45
CA ALA A 45 7.33 1.29 -2.76
C ALA A 45 8.18 1.26 -4.02
N ASP A 46 7.85 2.13 -4.98
CA ASP A 46 8.72 2.45 -6.11
C ASP A 46 9.41 3.79 -5.84
N VAL A 47 10.74 3.74 -5.68
CA VAL A 47 11.57 4.87 -5.26
C VAL A 47 12.27 5.45 -6.50
N GLY A 48 11.82 6.61 -6.96
CA GLY A 48 12.32 7.23 -8.18
C GLY A 48 13.52 8.16 -7.98
N GLU A 49 13.61 8.79 -6.81
CA GLU A 49 14.69 9.73 -6.47
C GLU A 49 15.30 9.40 -5.11
N SER A 50 16.58 9.76 -4.92
CA SER A 50 17.20 9.75 -3.61
C SER A 50 16.59 10.85 -2.73
N GLY A 51 16.39 10.57 -1.46
CA GLY A 51 15.81 11.50 -0.48
C GLY A 51 16.09 11.07 0.95
#